data_AF-A0A1J0E9F4-F1
#
_entry.id   AF-A0A1J0E9F4-F1
#
_cell.length_a   1.000
_cell.length_b   1.000
_cell.length_c   1.000
_cell.angle_alpha   90.00
_cell.angle_beta   90.00
_cell.angle_gamma   90.00
#
_symmetry.space_group_name_H-M   'P 1'
#
loop_
_entity.id
_entity.type
_entity.pdbx_description
1 polymer ?
#
loop_
_entity_poly.entity_id
_entity_poly.type
_entity_poly.pdbx_seq_one_letter_code
_entity_poly.pdbx_strand_id
1 'polypeptide(L)' 'MDHRVLETFLRLTKRKNDDVKIAAISALGNCKLPIEQNNTINRLLELCHDPNRDVAISAINAVSKLLNQHFE' A
#
# COMPACT_ATOMS: atom_id res chain seq x y z
N MET A 1 4.11 10.50 -11.73
CA MET A 1 4.69 9.28 -11.11
C MET A 1 4.66 8.18 -12.16
N ASP A 2 5.76 7.45 -12.36
CA ASP A 2 5.85 6.41 -13.39
C ASP A 2 4.96 5.22 -13.01
N HIS A 3 4.05 4.82 -13.91
CA HIS A 3 3.13 3.70 -13.70
C HIS A 3 3.88 2.41 -13.31
N ARG A 4 5.10 2.21 -13.82
CA ARG A 4 5.94 1.05 -13.55
C ARG A 4 6.40 0.96 -12.09
N VAL A 5 6.61 2.10 -11.44
CA VAL A 5 7.02 2.15 -10.02
C VAL A 5 5.88 1.63 -9.13
N LEU A 6 4.67 2.05 -9.46
CA LEU A 6 3.46 1.70 -8.73
C LEU A 6 3.11 0.22 -8.87
N GLU A 7 3.17 -0.30 -10.10
CA GLU A 7 3.01 -1.72 -10.38
C GLU A 7 4.07 -2.56 -9.67
N THR A 8 5.32 -2.07 -9.64
CA THR A 8 6.41 -2.74 -8.93
C THR A 8 6.13 -2.85 -7.44
N PHE A 9 5.72 -1.76 -6.78
CA PHE A 9 5.37 -1.80 -5.37
C PHE A 9 4.17 -2.69 -5.11
N LEU A 10 3.12 -2.61 -5.94
CA LEU A 10 1.95 -3.49 -5.82
C LEU A 10 2.35 -4.97 -5.90
N ARG A 11 3.25 -5.33 -6.82
CA ARG A 11 3.79 -6.69 -6.95
C ARG A 11 4.62 -7.08 -5.73
N LEU A 12 5.39 -6.16 -5.15
CA LEU A 12 6.19 -6.43 -3.95
C LEU A 12 5.31 -6.71 -2.71
N THR A 13 4.09 -6.15 -2.63
CA THR A 13 3.13 -6.48 -1.56
C THR A 13 2.63 -7.94 -1.58
N LYS A 14 2.95 -8.71 -2.64
CA LYS A 14 2.59 -10.12 -2.78
C LYS A 14 3.76 -11.07 -2.47
N ARG A 15 4.92 -10.53 -2.08
CA ARG A 15 6.10 -11.34 -1.73
C ARG A 15 5.88 -12.03 -0.38
N LYS A 16 6.56 -13.16 -0.16
CA LYS A 16 6.49 -13.90 1.10
C LYS A 16 7.25 -13.24 2.26
N ASN A 17 8.28 -12.47 1.94
CA ASN A 17 9.06 -11.76 2.96
C ASN A 17 8.24 -10.55 3.46
N ASP A 18 7.95 -10.54 4.75
CA ASP A 18 7.12 -9.52 5.38
C ASP A 18 7.79 -8.14 5.39
N ASP A 19 9.12 -8.05 5.58
CA ASP A 19 9.86 -6.79 5.52
C ASP A 19 9.73 -6.13 4.14
N VAL A 20 9.80 -6.94 3.08
CA VAL A 20 9.61 -6.48 1.69
C VAL A 20 8.16 -6.04 1.46
N LYS A 21 7.18 -6.76 2.03
CA LYS A 21 5.76 -6.34 1.98
C LYS A 21 5.58 -5.00 2.67
N ILE A 22 6.08 -4.85 3.90
CA ILE A 22 5.98 -3.64 4.72
C ILE A 22 6.61 -2.43 4.03
N ALA A 23 7.81 -2.61 3.46
CA ALA A 23 8.48 -1.54 2.71
C ALA A 23 7.66 -1.09 1.50
N ALA A 24 7.09 -2.05 0.74
CA ALA A 24 6.25 -1.75 -0.41
C ALA A 24 4.94 -1.05 -0.02
N ILE A 25 4.29 -1.50 1.05
CA ILE A 25 3.07 -0.88 1.60
C ILE A 25 3.35 0.58 2.01
N SER A 26 4.45 0.79 2.74
CA SER A 26 4.87 2.11 3.20
C SER A 26 5.15 3.06 2.04
N ALA A 27 5.81 2.56 0.99
CA ALA A 27 6.05 3.32 -0.23
C ALA A 27 4.74 3.70 -0.93
N LEU A 28 3.80 2.76 -1.08
CA LEU A 28 2.48 3.00 -1.67
C LEU A 28 1.70 4.09 -0.91
N GLY A 29 1.71 4.08 0.42
CA GLY A 29 1.03 5.10 1.24
C GLY A 29 1.65 6.50 1.14
N ASN A 30 2.92 6.61 0.73
CA ASN A 30 3.57 7.90 0.52
C ASN A 30 3.43 8.40 -0.93
N CYS A 31 2.97 7.56 -1.85
CA CYS A 31 2.76 7.93 -3.24
C CYS A 31 1.44 8.69 -3.40
N LYS A 32 1.46 9.83 -4.09
CA LYS A 32 0.24 10.52 -4.54
C LYS A 32 -0.43 9.67 -5.62
N LEU A 33 -1.41 8.87 -5.19
CA LEU A 33 -2.19 7.98 -6.04
C LEU A 33 -3.46 8.71 -6.50
N PRO A 34 -3.79 8.71 -7.81
CA PRO A 34 -5.14 9.07 -8.25
C PRO A 34 -6.16 8.07 -7.68
N ILE A 35 -7.34 8.54 -7.27
CA ILE A 35 -8.44 7.70 -6.73
C ILE A 35 -8.80 6.54 -7.66
N GLU A 36 -8.57 6.70 -8.97
CA GLU A 36 -8.85 5.67 -9.98
C GLU A 36 -7.96 4.40 -9.85
N GLN A 37 -6.92 4.42 -9.00
CA GLN A 37 -6.07 3.26 -8.69
C GLN A 37 -6.75 2.29 -7.69
N ASN A 38 -7.97 1.85 -8.01
CA ASN A 38 -8.77 0.93 -7.19
C ASN A 38 -8.00 -0.34 -6.80
N ASN A 39 -7.13 -0.85 -7.69
CA ASN A 39 -6.34 -2.05 -7.42
C ASN A 39 -5.37 -1.89 -6.24
N THR A 40 -4.79 -0.70 -6.07
CA THR A 40 -3.84 -0.42 -4.98
C THR A 40 -4.57 -0.30 -3.65
N ILE A 41 -5.69 0.43 -3.63
CA ILE A 41 -6.51 0.61 -2.43
C ILE A 41 -7.07 -0.74 -1.98
N ASN A 42 -7.65 -1.52 -2.89
CA ASN A 42 -8.18 -2.86 -2.59
C ASN A 42 -7.10 -3.76 -1.99
N ARG A 43 -5.89 -3.74 -2.56
CA ARG A 43 -4.78 -4.54 -2.04
C ARG A 43 -4.36 -4.11 -0.65
N LEU A 44 -4.31 -2.81 -0.36
CA LEU A 44 -4.00 -2.32 0.97
C LEU A 44 -5.09 -2.71 1.98
N LEU A 45 -6.37 -2.65 1.61
CA LEU A 45 -7.49 -3.11 2.44
C LEU A 45 -7.44 -4.61 2.74
N GLU A 46 -7.05 -5.45 1.77
CA GLU A 46 -6.77 -6.88 2.00
C GLU A 46 -5.66 -7.05 3.05
N LEU A 47 -4.58 -6.29 2.93
CA LEU A 47 -3.42 -6.39 3.82
C LEU A 47 -3.70 -5.89 5.25
N CYS A 48 -4.72 -5.06 5.46
CA CYS A 48 -5.20 -4.72 6.81
C CYS A 48 -5.68 -5.95 7.60
N HIS A 49 -5.97 -7.06 6.92
CA HIS A 49 -6.38 -8.33 7.52
C HIS A 49 -5.28 -9.38 7.48
N ASP A 50 -4.03 -9.01 7.13
CA ASP A 50 -2.89 -9.93 7.12
C ASP A 50 -2.64 -10.46 8.55
N PRO A 51 -2.38 -11.78 8.73
CA PRO A 51 -2.11 -12.35 10.05
C PRO A 51 -0.84 -11.80 10.69
N ASN A 52 0.10 -11.27 9.91
CA ASN A 52 1.25 -10.57 10.45
C ASN A 52 0.83 -9.16 10.89
N ARG A 53 0.92 -8.91 12.19
CA ARG A 53 0.60 -7.63 12.83
C ARG A 53 1.31 -6.44 12.18
N ASP A 54 2.60 -6.57 11.85
CA ASP A 54 3.39 -5.45 11.31
C ASP A 54 2.97 -5.11 9.87
N VAL A 55 2.60 -6.14 9.10
CA VAL A 55 2.02 -5.96 7.75
C VAL A 55 0.67 -5.24 7.85
N ALA A 56 -0.22 -5.70 8.75
CA ALA A 56 -1.53 -5.09 8.95
C ALA A 56 -1.44 -3.63 9.40
N ILE A 57 -0.60 -3.32 10.39
CA ILE A 57 -0.36 -1.95 10.87
C ILE A 57 0.16 -1.07 9.74
N SER A 58 1.12 -1.57 8.95
CA SER A 58 1.68 -0.82 7.82
C SER A 58 0.60 -0.52 6.78
N ALA A 59 -0.30 -1.46 6.50
CA ALA A 59 -1.38 -1.30 5.55
C ALA A 59 -2.39 -0.23 6.02
N ILE A 60 -2.80 -0.27 7.29
CA ILE A 60 -3.68 0.74 7.90
C ILE A 60 -3.06 2.13 7.79
N ASN A 61 -1.78 2.26 8.13
CA ASN A 61 -1.06 3.53 8.03
C ASN A 61 -0.99 4.05 6.59
N ALA A 62 -0.76 3.16 5.61
CA ALA A 62 -0.73 3.53 4.21
C ALA A 62 -2.12 4.02 3.73
N VAL A 63 -3.20 3.31 4.07
CA VAL A 63 -4.57 3.73 3.73
C VAL A 63 -4.91 5.09 4.36
N SER A 64 -4.56 5.30 5.64
CA SER A 64 -4.79 6.58 6.31
C SER A 64 -4.07 7.74 5.62
N LYS A 65 -2.82 7.54 5.20
CA LYS A 65 -2.07 8.56 4.44
C LYS A 65 -2.72 8.87 3.11
N LEU A 66 -3.17 7.86 2.37
CA LEU A 66 -3.83 8.06 1.08
C LEU A 66 -5.15 8.81 1.24
N LEU A 67 -5.94 8.50 2.27
CA LEU A 67 -7.14 9.26 2.59
C LEU A 67 -6.81 10.72 2.89
N ASN A 68 -5.84 10.98 3.77
CA ASN A 68 -5.44 12.36 4.10
C ASN A 68 -4.97 13.14 2.87
N GLN A 69 -4.26 12.51 1.93
CA GLN A 69 -3.85 13.14 0.67
C GLN A 69 -5.01 13.52 -0.26
N HIS A 70 -6.21 12.96 -0.06
CA HIS A 70 -7.40 13.29 -0.84
C HIS A 70 -8.30 14.33 -0.18
N PHE A 71 -8.10 14.61 1.12
CA PHE A 71 -8.88 15.61 1.86
C PHE A 71 -8.16 16.97 2.01
N GLU A 72 -6.91 17.09 1.56
CA GLU A 72 -6.12 18.34 1.47
C GLU A 72 -6.00 18.85 0.03
#